data_AF-A0A0T6A0C3-F1
#
_entry.id   AF-A0A0T6A0C3-F1
#
_cell.length_a   1.000
_cell.length_b   1.000
_cell.length_c   1.000
_cell.angle_alpha   90.00
_cell.angle_beta   90.00
_cell.angle_gamma   90.00
#
_symmetry.space_group_name_H-M   'P 1'
#
loop_
_entity.id
_entity.type
_entity.pdbx_description
1 polymer ?
#
loop_
_entity_poly.entity_id
_entity_poly.type
_entity_poly.pdbx_seq_one_letter_code
_entity_poly.pdbx_strand_id
1 'polypeptide(L)'
;MSRRSTSAGGTDVPPLSQAPLQGGGPDGELRIPPEFSVRLECGKGADSPLAYPLGLSPLPEVLRHYAQRLEVPFSFLGNQRRYARPSRGEAITVHHFALPTPPILLGLFPRVPEIRIPFAFGYPLAPSAQHGFPPGSHIGRGRTLRDEEGRAVAEIAKGNIYVLFNLLGQDGELRPLLLRRLLDLSLPRVLTERRGLSPLGWDPLEATLETLRQETEETAAGWDRRRQAKVRQAYVQECRSRVHEEMAFLEQEMRLLEENLEEYARRITAETRRLSTYRERLNTLRGTAPSQAQHLKELDDLKELPEVREVQVQDGRITVFTAPIHAEYEGREFCLGSYRIEISLAGDIRIWNLTSAVGAYDHPHIYQGRPCLGNAREGIAKLIGEYQFVALVYVILDFLKTVNSKDWRVPIVYWQESRS
;
A
#
# COMPACT_ATOMS: atom_id res chain seq x y z
N MET A 1 -43.48 10.15 -11.95
CA MET A 1 -43.08 9.12 -12.94
C MET A 1 -42.54 7.93 -12.18
N SER A 2 -43.37 6.90 -12.02
CA SER A 2 -43.11 5.73 -11.17
C SER A 2 -42.55 4.60 -12.03
N ARG A 3 -41.28 4.22 -11.84
CA ARG A 3 -40.68 3.06 -12.51
C ARG A 3 -40.72 1.88 -11.56
N ARG A 4 -41.57 0.91 -11.89
CA ARG A 4 -41.59 -0.44 -11.31
C ARG A 4 -40.27 -1.15 -11.66
N SER A 5 -39.51 -1.56 -10.65
CA SER A 5 -38.42 -2.51 -10.82
C SER A 5 -38.96 -3.93 -10.82
N THR A 6 -38.81 -4.62 -11.95
CA THR A 6 -39.00 -6.06 -12.10
C THR A 6 -37.88 -6.80 -11.37
N SER A 7 -38.23 -7.56 -10.33
CA SER A 7 -37.33 -8.49 -9.62
C SER A 7 -37.01 -9.70 -10.52
N ALA A 8 -35.73 -9.90 -10.78
CA ALA A 8 -35.22 -11.04 -11.54
C ALA A 8 -35.10 -12.30 -10.65
N GLY A 9 -35.20 -13.45 -11.32
CA GLY A 9 -35.40 -14.78 -10.75
C GLY A 9 -34.39 -15.20 -9.68
N GLY A 10 -34.93 -15.72 -8.58
CA GLY A 10 -34.20 -16.59 -7.67
C GLY A 10 -33.96 -17.95 -8.34
N THR A 11 -32.70 -18.34 -8.44
CA THR A 11 -32.33 -19.73 -8.70
C THR A 11 -32.37 -20.47 -7.37
N ASP A 12 -33.47 -21.19 -7.13
CA ASP A 12 -33.57 -22.18 -6.06
C ASP A 12 -32.51 -23.25 -6.26
N VAL A 13 -31.51 -23.27 -5.36
CA VAL A 13 -30.61 -24.41 -5.20
C VAL A 13 -31.32 -25.39 -4.27
N PRO A 14 -31.65 -26.62 -4.72
CA PRO A 14 -32.34 -27.57 -3.88
C PRO A 14 -31.45 -27.99 -2.69
N PRO A 15 -32.03 -28.19 -1.49
CA PRO A 15 -31.27 -28.70 -0.36
C PRO A 15 -30.83 -30.14 -0.63
N LEU A 16 -29.56 -30.43 -0.37
CA LEU A 16 -29.00 -31.78 -0.35
C LEU A 16 -29.72 -32.58 0.75
N SER A 17 -30.69 -33.39 0.32
CA SER A 17 -31.38 -34.38 1.14
C SER A 17 -30.39 -35.43 1.64
N GLN A 18 -30.25 -35.53 2.96
CA GLN A 18 -29.53 -36.59 3.63
C GLN A 18 -30.42 -37.84 3.63
N ALA A 19 -30.04 -38.86 2.86
CA ALA A 19 -30.63 -40.18 2.96
C ALA A 19 -29.91 -40.99 4.06
N PRO A 20 -30.65 -41.72 4.92
CA PRO A 20 -30.05 -42.57 5.94
C PRO A 20 -29.60 -43.91 5.33
N LEU A 21 -28.34 -44.28 5.57
CA LEU A 21 -27.83 -45.63 5.31
C LEU A 21 -28.07 -46.50 6.56
N GLN A 22 -29.14 -47.30 6.52
CA GLN A 22 -29.28 -48.57 7.24
C GLN A 22 -29.12 -49.68 6.17
N GLY A 23 -28.50 -50.84 6.34
CA GLY A 23 -27.84 -51.53 7.45
C GLY A 23 -27.72 -53.02 7.06
N GLY A 24 -26.61 -53.68 7.44
CA GLY A 24 -26.40 -55.15 7.51
C GLY A 24 -26.12 -55.88 6.19
N GLY A 25 -25.19 -56.84 6.04
CA GLY A 25 -24.22 -57.57 6.88
C GLY A 25 -23.58 -58.65 5.96
N PRO A 26 -22.95 -59.75 6.44
CA PRO A 26 -22.07 -59.94 7.59
C PRO A 26 -20.59 -60.10 7.17
N ASP A 27 -19.70 -59.88 8.13
CA ASP A 27 -18.26 -60.07 8.03
C ASP A 27 -17.88 -61.52 7.68
N GLY A 28 -17.56 -61.73 6.40
CA GLY A 28 -16.57 -62.72 6.01
C GLY A 28 -15.19 -62.11 6.20
N GLU A 29 -14.65 -62.16 7.42
CA GLU A 29 -13.23 -61.90 7.63
C GLU A 29 -12.44 -62.88 6.76
N LEU A 30 -11.96 -62.39 5.61
CA LEU A 30 -10.89 -63.05 4.87
C LEU A 30 -9.71 -63.19 5.83
N ARG A 31 -9.53 -64.39 6.39
CA ARG A 31 -8.29 -64.75 7.06
C ARG A 31 -7.19 -64.71 6.03
N ILE A 32 -6.48 -63.59 5.98
CA ILE A 32 -5.30 -63.39 5.15
C ILE A 32 -4.24 -64.37 5.65
N PRO A 33 -3.77 -65.30 4.81
CA PRO A 33 -2.69 -66.19 5.20
C PRO A 33 -1.42 -65.37 5.52
N PRO A 34 -0.71 -65.66 6.63
CA PRO A 34 0.48 -64.90 7.05
C PRO A 34 1.63 -64.90 6.01
N GLU A 35 1.57 -65.74 4.97
CA GLU A 35 2.51 -65.76 3.85
C GLU A 35 2.48 -64.53 2.92
N PHE A 36 1.40 -63.72 2.89
CA PHE A 36 1.31 -62.52 2.04
C PHE A 36 1.76 -61.25 2.78
N SER A 37 2.99 -61.25 3.31
CA SER A 37 3.53 -60.11 4.05
C SER A 37 4.02 -58.99 3.11
N VAL A 38 3.47 -57.78 3.26
CA VAL A 38 4.09 -56.56 2.70
C VAL A 38 5.20 -56.12 3.65
N ARG A 39 6.46 -56.25 3.22
CA ARG A 39 7.59 -55.71 3.99
C ARG A 39 7.87 -54.28 3.57
N LEU A 40 7.74 -53.37 4.53
CA LEU A 40 8.21 -52.00 4.44
C LEU A 40 9.54 -51.91 5.20
N GLU A 41 10.63 -51.72 4.47
CA GLU A 41 11.93 -51.44 5.09
C GLU A 41 12.25 -49.96 4.92
N CYS A 42 12.07 -49.20 5.99
CA CYS A 42 12.63 -47.85 6.10
C CYS A 42 14.09 -47.98 6.57
N GLY A 43 15.03 -47.44 5.80
CA GLY A 43 16.46 -47.53 6.12
C GLY A 43 16.80 -46.94 7.49
N LYS A 44 17.55 -47.68 8.32
CA LYS A 44 17.97 -47.29 9.68
C LYS A 44 19.07 -46.21 9.75
N GLY A 45 19.04 -45.19 8.88
CA GLY A 45 20.17 -44.25 8.79
C GLY A 45 19.75 -42.82 8.49
N ALA A 46 19.57 -42.03 9.55
CA ALA A 46 19.96 -40.62 9.70
C ALA A 46 19.04 -39.95 10.73
N ASP A 47 19.63 -39.22 11.69
CA ASP A 47 18.99 -38.17 12.51
C ASP A 47 18.56 -36.98 11.63
N SER A 48 17.90 -37.26 10.51
CA SER A 48 17.39 -36.27 9.58
C SER A 48 16.00 -35.83 10.04
N PRO A 49 15.73 -34.52 10.18
CA PRO A 49 14.41 -33.98 10.52
C PRO A 49 13.34 -34.26 9.43
N LEU A 50 13.67 -35.04 8.41
CA LEU A 50 12.78 -35.60 7.39
C LEU A 50 12.43 -37.08 7.66
N ALA A 51 12.47 -37.53 8.91
CA ALA A 51 11.78 -38.75 9.31
C ALA A 51 10.28 -38.52 9.07
N TYR A 52 9.80 -38.86 7.87
CA TYR A 52 8.38 -38.83 7.55
C TYR A 52 7.66 -39.57 8.67
N PRO A 53 6.80 -38.91 9.46
CA PRO A 53 6.01 -39.64 10.43
C PRO A 53 5.28 -40.69 9.60
N LEU A 54 5.47 -41.96 9.94
CA LEU A 54 4.81 -43.12 9.36
C LEU A 54 3.29 -43.12 9.66
N GLY A 55 2.70 -41.93 9.84
CA GLY A 55 1.28 -41.68 9.83
C GLY A 55 0.73 -42.06 8.46
N LEU A 56 0.28 -43.31 8.38
CA LEU A 56 -0.72 -43.80 7.44
C LEU A 56 -0.43 -43.41 5.98
N SER A 57 0.75 -43.76 5.49
CA SER A 57 0.96 -43.75 4.05
C SER A 57 0.06 -44.82 3.42
N PRO A 58 -0.81 -44.50 2.46
CA PRO A 58 -1.69 -45.48 1.81
C PRO A 58 -0.94 -46.45 0.87
N LEU A 59 0.39 -46.33 0.74
CA LEU A 59 1.21 -47.16 -0.14
C LEU A 59 1.21 -48.66 0.23
N PRO A 60 1.43 -49.06 1.50
CA PRO A 60 1.27 -50.46 1.92
C PRO A 60 -0.11 -51.06 1.61
N GLU A 61 -1.19 -50.27 1.64
CA GLU A 61 -2.52 -50.76 1.28
C GLU A 61 -2.62 -51.07 -0.22
N VAL A 62 -2.07 -50.20 -1.07
CA VAL A 62 -1.96 -50.48 -2.52
C VAL A 62 -1.15 -51.75 -2.76
N LEU A 63 0.03 -51.88 -2.15
CA LEU A 63 0.88 -53.06 -2.34
C LEU A 63 0.21 -54.33 -1.83
N ARG A 64 -0.48 -54.28 -0.69
CA ARG A 64 -1.22 -55.42 -0.13
C ARG A 64 -2.35 -55.85 -1.06
N HIS A 65 -3.09 -54.88 -1.61
CA HIS A 65 -4.17 -55.13 -2.56
C HIS A 65 -3.66 -55.85 -3.81
N TYR A 66 -2.56 -55.37 -4.41
CA TYR A 66 -1.94 -56.04 -5.56
C TYR A 66 -1.36 -57.41 -5.19
N ALA A 67 -0.71 -57.53 -4.03
CA ALA A 67 -0.14 -58.79 -3.56
C ALA A 67 -1.20 -59.88 -3.39
N GLN A 68 -2.35 -59.52 -2.81
CA GLN A 68 -3.48 -60.43 -2.61
C GLN A 68 -4.12 -60.84 -3.93
N ARG A 69 -4.39 -59.88 -4.83
CA ARG A 69 -5.02 -60.17 -6.12
C ARG A 69 -4.15 -61.05 -7.01
N LEU A 70 -2.84 -60.85 -6.99
CA LEU A 70 -1.89 -61.57 -7.85
C LEU A 70 -1.30 -62.82 -7.21
N GLU A 71 -1.57 -63.06 -5.91
CA GLU A 71 -0.95 -64.11 -5.10
C GLU A 71 0.60 -64.07 -5.15
N VAL A 72 1.17 -62.86 -5.12
CA VAL A 72 2.62 -62.62 -5.17
C VAL A 72 3.03 -61.70 -4.03
N PRO A 73 4.09 -62.00 -3.25
CA PRO A 73 4.55 -61.11 -2.21
C PRO A 73 5.17 -59.82 -2.78
N PHE A 74 4.88 -58.68 -2.15
CA PHE A 74 5.46 -57.39 -2.49
C PHE A 74 6.36 -56.86 -1.37
N SER A 75 7.42 -56.15 -1.76
CA SER A 75 8.28 -55.40 -0.84
C SER A 75 8.48 -54.00 -1.35
N PHE A 76 8.50 -53.01 -0.47
CA PHE A 76 8.76 -51.61 -0.83
C PHE A 76 9.91 -51.06 -0.01
N LEU A 77 10.93 -50.61 -0.71
CA LEU A 77 12.16 -50.09 -0.13
C LEU A 77 12.19 -48.58 -0.33
N GLY A 78 11.90 -47.84 0.74
CA GLY A 78 11.94 -46.37 0.80
C GLY A 78 13.33 -45.81 1.08
N ASN A 79 14.40 -46.54 0.77
CA ASN A 79 15.75 -46.22 1.25
C ASN A 79 16.29 -44.96 0.57
N GLN A 80 16.80 -44.00 1.35
CA GLN A 80 17.39 -42.74 0.85
C GLN A 80 18.69 -42.95 0.05
N ARG A 81 19.22 -44.17 0.00
CA ARG A 81 20.37 -44.47 -0.84
C ARG A 81 19.94 -44.44 -2.30
N ARG A 82 20.60 -43.60 -3.09
CA ARG A 82 20.40 -43.49 -4.56
C ARG A 82 20.61 -44.81 -5.33
N TYR A 83 21.12 -45.86 -4.66
CA TYR A 83 21.35 -47.17 -5.24
C TYR A 83 20.85 -48.26 -4.32
N ALA A 84 20.15 -49.23 -4.90
CA ALA A 84 19.67 -50.40 -4.20
C ALA A 84 19.91 -51.65 -5.05
N ARG A 85 20.61 -52.64 -4.48
CA ARG A 85 20.87 -53.90 -5.17
C ARG A 85 19.54 -54.62 -5.43
N PRO A 86 19.36 -55.23 -6.61
CA PRO A 86 18.17 -56.04 -6.88
C PRO A 86 18.01 -57.15 -5.84
N SER A 87 16.81 -57.30 -5.30
CA SER A 87 16.46 -58.43 -4.45
C SER A 87 16.41 -59.70 -5.29
N ARG A 88 16.92 -60.81 -4.75
CA ARG A 88 16.86 -62.16 -5.36
C ARG A 88 15.70 -63.00 -4.81
N GLY A 89 14.85 -62.43 -3.96
CA GLY A 89 13.76 -63.16 -3.33
C GLY A 89 12.58 -63.45 -4.25
N GLU A 90 11.62 -64.21 -3.74
CA GLU A 90 10.34 -64.54 -4.39
C GLU A 90 9.36 -63.35 -4.41
N ALA A 91 9.72 -62.21 -3.83
CA ALA A 91 8.90 -61.01 -3.84
C ALA A 91 9.21 -60.08 -5.02
N ILE A 92 8.19 -59.39 -5.52
CA ILE A 92 8.35 -58.21 -6.36
C ILE A 92 8.76 -57.06 -5.46
N THR A 93 9.95 -56.50 -5.70
CA THR A 93 10.47 -55.39 -4.89
C THR A 93 10.37 -54.08 -5.67
N VAL A 94 9.71 -53.09 -5.06
CA VAL A 94 9.63 -51.71 -5.55
C VAL A 94 10.65 -50.87 -4.78
N HIS A 95 11.64 -50.34 -5.49
CA HIS A 95 12.67 -49.46 -4.96
C HIS A 95 12.26 -48.02 -5.25
N HIS A 96 11.93 -47.27 -4.20
CA HIS A 96 11.63 -45.85 -4.33
C HIS A 96 12.90 -45.07 -4.60
N PHE A 97 12.86 -44.23 -5.63
CA PHE A 97 13.88 -43.22 -5.92
C PHE A 97 15.32 -43.76 -5.80
N ALA A 98 15.57 -44.86 -6.51
CA ALA A 98 16.84 -45.54 -6.50
C ALA A 98 17.18 -46.10 -7.89
N LEU A 99 18.47 -46.37 -8.09
CA LEU A 99 19.00 -47.00 -9.28
C LEU A 99 19.51 -48.42 -8.98
N PRO A 100 19.47 -49.35 -9.96
CA PRO A 100 19.84 -50.75 -9.76
C PRO A 100 21.34 -50.97 -9.55
N THR A 101 22.19 -50.06 -10.03
CA THR A 101 23.65 -50.17 -9.97
C THR A 101 24.31 -48.83 -9.66
N PRO A 102 25.35 -48.79 -8.81
CA PRO A 102 26.18 -47.60 -8.69
C PRO A 102 26.94 -47.37 -10.01
N PRO A 103 27.18 -46.12 -10.41
CA PRO A 103 28.02 -45.83 -11.57
C PRO A 103 29.45 -46.30 -11.28
N ILE A 104 30.02 -47.09 -12.19
CA ILE A 104 31.38 -47.61 -12.08
C ILE A 104 32.31 -46.52 -12.65
N LEU A 105 32.90 -45.69 -11.80
CA LEU A 105 33.98 -44.79 -12.21
C LEU A 105 35.11 -44.83 -11.19
N LEU A 106 36.34 -44.90 -11.68
CA LEU A 106 37.60 -44.96 -10.94
C LEU A 106 37.72 -43.81 -9.91
N GLY A 107 37.27 -44.04 -8.68
CA GLY A 107 37.73 -43.33 -7.47
C GLY A 107 37.11 -41.96 -7.16
N LEU A 108 36.36 -41.33 -8.07
CA LEU A 108 35.63 -40.07 -7.81
C LEU A 108 34.14 -40.30 -8.02
N PHE A 109 33.38 -40.39 -6.92
CA PHE A 109 31.95 -40.73 -6.93
C PHE A 109 31.16 -39.84 -7.90
N PRO A 110 30.60 -40.38 -9.00
CA PRO A 110 29.73 -39.60 -9.86
C PRO A 110 28.46 -39.28 -9.09
N ARG A 111 28.18 -37.98 -8.88
CA ARG A 111 26.82 -37.54 -8.59
C ARG A 111 25.99 -37.91 -9.80
N VAL A 112 25.13 -38.93 -9.67
CA VAL A 112 24.11 -39.17 -10.69
C VAL A 112 23.36 -37.86 -10.87
N PRO A 113 23.38 -37.28 -12.08
CA PRO A 113 22.69 -36.03 -12.32
C PRO A 113 21.19 -36.30 -12.13
N GLU A 114 20.57 -35.53 -11.26
CA GLU A 114 19.12 -35.53 -11.16
C GLU A 114 18.57 -34.72 -12.34
N ILE A 115 17.59 -35.30 -13.04
CA ILE A 115 16.85 -34.60 -14.08
C ILE A 115 15.55 -34.08 -13.51
N ARG A 116 14.99 -33.06 -14.16
CA ARG A 116 13.66 -32.57 -13.80
C ARG A 116 12.59 -33.44 -14.45
N ILE A 117 11.70 -34.00 -13.64
CA ILE A 117 10.50 -34.73 -14.06
C ILE A 117 9.30 -33.95 -13.53
N PRO A 118 8.70 -33.03 -14.32
CA PRO A 118 7.59 -32.21 -13.85
C PRO A 118 6.27 -32.98 -13.74
N PHE A 119 6.14 -34.09 -14.44
CA PHE A 119 4.92 -34.90 -14.50
C PHE A 119 5.24 -36.40 -14.54
N ALA A 120 4.34 -37.22 -14.02
CA ALA A 120 4.34 -38.67 -14.23
C ALA A 120 2.90 -39.13 -14.46
N PHE A 121 2.67 -39.91 -15.52
CA PHE A 121 1.33 -40.40 -15.89
C PHE A 121 0.29 -39.28 -16.07
N GLY A 122 0.69 -38.13 -16.63
CA GLY A 122 -0.18 -36.95 -16.76
C GLY A 122 -0.40 -36.13 -15.49
N TYR A 123 0.05 -36.61 -14.33
CA TYR A 123 -0.12 -35.88 -13.07
C TYR A 123 1.06 -34.96 -12.76
N PRO A 124 0.81 -33.69 -12.39
CA PRO A 124 1.87 -32.77 -11.99
C PRO A 124 2.48 -33.23 -10.66
N LEU A 125 3.81 -33.35 -10.64
CA LEU A 125 4.54 -33.66 -9.41
C LEU A 125 4.71 -32.39 -8.56
N ALA A 126 4.65 -32.55 -7.24
CA ALA A 126 4.90 -31.48 -6.28
C ALA A 126 6.25 -30.80 -6.59
N PRO A 127 6.36 -29.45 -6.53
CA PRO A 127 7.59 -28.74 -6.92
C PRO A 127 8.87 -29.26 -6.26
N SER A 128 8.80 -29.62 -4.98
CA SER A 128 9.90 -30.20 -4.19
C SER A 128 10.28 -31.64 -4.59
N ALA A 129 9.46 -32.29 -5.41
CA ALA A 129 9.58 -33.69 -5.80
C ALA A 129 9.67 -33.87 -7.32
N GLN A 130 9.90 -32.78 -8.08
CA GLN A 130 10.14 -32.81 -9.54
C GLN A 130 11.54 -33.28 -9.92
N HIS A 131 12.29 -33.87 -8.99
CA HIS A 131 13.61 -34.43 -9.25
C HIS A 131 13.50 -35.92 -9.55
N GLY A 132 14.31 -36.39 -10.50
CA GLY A 132 14.26 -37.71 -11.07
C GLY A 132 15.64 -38.25 -11.45
N PHE A 133 15.73 -39.55 -11.74
CA PHE A 133 16.91 -40.14 -12.33
C PHE A 133 16.75 -40.30 -13.85
N PRO A 134 17.80 -40.01 -14.64
CA PRO A 134 17.75 -40.20 -16.08
C PRO A 134 17.64 -41.70 -16.42
N PRO A 135 16.81 -42.08 -17.40
CA PRO A 135 16.72 -43.47 -17.84
C PRO A 135 17.99 -43.91 -18.58
N GLY A 136 18.39 -45.18 -18.44
CA GLY A 136 19.19 -45.89 -19.44
C GLY A 136 20.69 -46.09 -19.18
N SER A 137 21.36 -46.53 -20.26
CA SER A 137 22.51 -47.47 -20.31
C SER A 137 23.82 -47.04 -19.64
N HIS A 138 23.97 -45.78 -19.27
CA HIS A 138 25.18 -45.31 -18.58
C HIS A 138 25.11 -45.49 -17.05
N ILE A 139 23.90 -45.62 -16.49
CA ILE A 139 23.66 -45.60 -15.04
C ILE A 139 22.69 -46.73 -14.61
N GLY A 140 21.82 -47.20 -15.51
CA GLY A 140 20.91 -48.33 -15.31
C GLY A 140 21.17 -49.47 -16.30
N ARG A 141 21.18 -50.71 -15.81
CA ARG A 141 21.27 -51.95 -16.63
C ARG A 141 19.90 -52.59 -16.90
N GLY A 142 18.82 -51.92 -16.51
CA GLY A 142 17.45 -52.40 -16.63
C GLY A 142 16.73 -51.86 -17.86
N ARG A 143 15.48 -52.31 -18.02
CA ARG A 143 14.57 -51.89 -19.07
C ARG A 143 13.77 -50.67 -18.59
N THR A 144 14.00 -49.52 -19.21
CA THR A 144 13.22 -48.30 -18.93
C THR A 144 11.75 -48.48 -19.31
N LEU A 145 10.87 -48.04 -18.41
CA LEU A 145 9.44 -47.90 -18.62
C LEU A 145 9.08 -46.45 -18.84
N ARG A 146 8.24 -46.20 -19.84
CA ARG A 146 7.72 -44.88 -20.17
C ARG A 146 6.21 -44.86 -19.97
N ASP A 147 5.69 -43.76 -19.46
CA ASP A 147 4.25 -43.51 -19.40
C ASP A 147 3.67 -43.23 -20.80
N GLU A 148 2.36 -42.98 -20.88
CA GLU A 148 1.63 -42.73 -22.13
C GLU A 148 2.13 -41.48 -22.88
N GLU A 149 2.77 -40.55 -22.18
CA GLU A 149 3.37 -39.33 -22.74
C GLU A 149 4.86 -39.50 -23.08
N GLY A 150 5.37 -40.73 -22.98
CA GLY A 150 6.76 -41.07 -23.30
C GLY A 150 7.78 -40.69 -22.22
N ARG A 151 7.36 -40.28 -21.02
CA ARG A 151 8.26 -39.90 -19.92
C ARG A 151 8.75 -41.14 -19.20
N ALA A 152 10.04 -41.20 -18.88
CA ALA A 152 10.59 -42.30 -18.11
C ALA A 152 10.16 -42.21 -16.65
N VAL A 153 9.38 -43.19 -16.19
CA VAL A 153 8.79 -43.21 -14.84
C VAL A 153 9.38 -44.31 -13.96
N ALA A 154 9.90 -45.37 -14.58
CA ALA A 154 10.54 -46.47 -13.87
C ALA A 154 11.56 -47.23 -14.72
N GLU A 155 12.31 -48.12 -14.07
CA GLU A 155 13.22 -49.07 -14.69
C GLU A 155 13.00 -50.46 -14.08
N ILE A 156 12.91 -51.51 -14.91
CA ILE A 156 12.85 -52.90 -14.45
C ILE A 156 14.23 -53.53 -14.54
N ALA A 157 14.74 -54.08 -13.45
CA ALA A 157 15.99 -54.85 -13.47
C ALA A 157 15.86 -56.10 -12.60
N LYS A 158 16.04 -57.29 -13.22
CA LYS A 158 15.97 -58.59 -12.53
C LYS A 158 14.65 -58.75 -11.75
N GLY A 159 13.53 -58.38 -12.37
CA GLY A 159 12.20 -58.42 -11.75
C GLY A 159 11.99 -57.50 -10.53
N ASN A 160 12.85 -56.49 -10.36
CA ASN A 160 12.66 -55.41 -9.41
C ASN A 160 12.21 -54.15 -10.16
N ILE A 161 11.36 -53.33 -9.54
CA ILE A 161 10.84 -52.08 -10.10
C ILE A 161 11.56 -50.92 -9.43
N TYR A 162 12.21 -50.06 -10.19
CA TYR A 162 12.92 -48.86 -9.70
C TYR A 162 12.15 -47.62 -10.10
N VAL A 163 11.66 -46.85 -9.13
CA VAL A 163 10.91 -45.61 -9.38
C VAL A 163 11.88 -44.49 -9.68
N LEU A 164 11.77 -43.89 -10.87
CA LEU A 164 12.71 -42.86 -11.33
C LEU A 164 12.37 -41.45 -10.84
N PHE A 165 11.24 -41.26 -10.15
CA PHE A 165 10.81 -39.97 -9.59
C PHE A 165 10.54 -40.09 -8.09
N ASN A 166 10.54 -38.96 -7.38
CA ASN A 166 10.31 -38.95 -5.94
C ASN A 166 8.82 -39.17 -5.59
N LEU A 167 8.40 -40.43 -5.55
CA LEU A 167 7.04 -40.84 -5.18
C LEU A 167 6.65 -40.41 -3.74
N LEU A 168 7.53 -40.61 -2.76
CA LEU A 168 7.23 -40.28 -1.36
C LEU A 168 7.07 -38.77 -1.09
N GLY A 169 7.66 -37.92 -1.94
CA GLY A 169 7.53 -36.47 -1.87
C GLY A 169 6.22 -35.89 -2.38
N GLN A 170 5.30 -36.71 -2.92
CA GLN A 170 4.04 -36.24 -3.52
C GLN A 170 2.95 -35.98 -2.46
N ASP A 171 1.83 -35.38 -2.88
CA ASP A 171 0.66 -35.21 -2.02
C ASP A 171 0.05 -36.56 -1.61
N GLY A 172 -0.56 -36.61 -0.42
CA GLY A 172 -1.05 -37.86 0.18
C GLY A 172 -2.05 -38.64 -0.69
N GLU A 173 -2.95 -37.94 -1.39
CA GLU A 173 -3.92 -38.57 -2.31
C GLU A 173 -3.28 -38.99 -3.65
N LEU A 174 -2.22 -38.30 -4.10
CA LEU A 174 -1.58 -38.55 -5.40
C LEU A 174 -0.58 -39.72 -5.31
N ARG A 175 0.09 -39.88 -4.16
CA ARG A 175 1.01 -41.00 -3.86
C ARG A 175 0.46 -42.39 -4.22
N PRO A 176 -0.69 -42.84 -3.68
CA PRO A 176 -1.21 -44.18 -3.96
C PRO A 176 -1.62 -44.33 -5.42
N LEU A 177 -2.15 -43.28 -6.04
CA LEU A 177 -2.52 -43.28 -7.46
C LEU A 177 -1.30 -43.47 -8.37
N LEU A 178 -0.23 -42.72 -8.13
CA LEU A 178 1.02 -42.85 -8.88
C LEU A 178 1.67 -44.23 -8.68
N LEU A 179 1.57 -44.81 -7.49
CA LEU A 179 2.02 -46.18 -7.26
C LEU A 179 1.19 -47.19 -8.05
N ARG A 180 -0.14 -47.07 -8.04
CA ARG A 180 -1.04 -47.92 -8.83
C ARG A 180 -0.69 -47.88 -10.33
N ARG A 181 -0.61 -46.67 -10.90
CA ARG A 181 -0.22 -46.44 -12.31
C ARG A 181 1.14 -47.06 -12.64
N LEU A 182 2.10 -46.92 -11.73
CA LEU A 182 3.40 -47.53 -11.88
C LEU A 182 3.33 -49.05 -11.89
N LEU A 183 2.56 -49.66 -10.98
CA LEU A 183 2.38 -51.11 -10.90
C LEU A 183 1.68 -51.64 -12.16
N ASP A 184 0.60 -50.99 -12.61
CA ASP A 184 -0.12 -51.37 -13.83
C ASP A 184 0.80 -51.36 -15.06
N LEU A 185 1.71 -50.39 -15.15
CA LEU A 185 2.71 -50.30 -16.22
C LEU A 185 3.81 -51.38 -16.11
N SER A 186 4.22 -51.71 -14.88
CA SER A 186 5.43 -52.52 -14.63
C SER A 186 5.15 -54.01 -14.55
N LEU A 187 4.04 -54.39 -13.92
CA LEU A 187 3.77 -55.78 -13.54
C LEU A 187 3.62 -56.74 -14.72
N PRO A 188 2.94 -56.40 -15.84
CA PRO A 188 2.89 -57.30 -16.99
C PRO A 188 4.29 -57.72 -17.48
N ARG A 189 5.27 -56.80 -17.42
CA ARG A 189 6.65 -57.05 -17.81
C ARG A 189 7.42 -57.86 -16.76
N VAL A 190 7.31 -57.49 -15.48
CA VAL A 190 7.97 -58.20 -14.38
C VAL A 190 7.51 -59.66 -14.32
N LEU A 191 6.20 -59.90 -14.43
CA LEU A 191 5.61 -61.24 -14.36
C LEU A 191 5.95 -62.08 -15.60
N THR A 192 6.09 -61.46 -16.77
CA THR A 192 6.60 -62.13 -17.97
C THR A 192 8.07 -62.55 -17.82
N GLU A 193 8.92 -61.70 -17.22
CA GLU A 193 10.34 -62.01 -16.96
C GLU A 193 10.52 -63.07 -15.87
N ARG A 194 9.59 -63.16 -14.92
CA ARG A 194 9.60 -64.11 -13.80
C ARG A 194 8.41 -65.05 -13.87
N ARG A 195 8.32 -65.85 -14.93
CA ARG A 195 7.30 -66.89 -15.06
C ARG A 195 7.34 -67.82 -13.84
N GLY A 196 6.17 -68.12 -13.28
CA GLY A 196 6.03 -68.95 -12.07
C GLY A 196 6.15 -68.20 -10.75
N LEU A 197 6.28 -66.86 -10.77
CA LEU A 197 6.23 -66.06 -9.53
C LEU A 197 4.83 -66.04 -8.92
N SER A 198 3.80 -65.97 -9.77
CA SER A 198 2.40 -66.13 -9.37
C SER A 198 1.99 -67.59 -9.60
N PRO A 199 1.25 -68.20 -8.66
CA PRO A 199 0.64 -69.51 -8.87
C PRO A 199 -0.50 -69.47 -9.89
N LEU A 200 -1.01 -68.29 -10.21
CA LEU A 200 -2.04 -68.10 -11.23
C LEU A 200 -1.48 -68.46 -12.62
N GLY A 201 -2.27 -69.18 -13.42
CA GLY A 201 -2.00 -69.32 -14.86
C GLY A 201 -1.98 -67.96 -15.56
N TRP A 202 -1.44 -67.90 -16.78
CA TRP A 202 -1.31 -66.63 -17.51
C TRP A 202 -2.67 -65.95 -17.78
N ASP A 203 -3.68 -66.70 -18.24
CA ASP A 203 -4.98 -66.08 -18.57
C ASP A 203 -5.70 -65.48 -17.34
N PRO A 204 -5.80 -66.19 -16.19
CA PRO A 204 -6.32 -65.59 -14.96
C PRO A 204 -5.50 -64.39 -14.45
N LEU A 205 -4.18 -64.44 -14.63
CA LEU A 205 -3.29 -63.36 -14.24
C LEU A 205 -3.51 -62.10 -15.10
N GLU A 206 -3.65 -62.27 -16.41
CA GLU A 206 -3.94 -61.18 -17.35
C GLU A 206 -5.29 -60.53 -17.05
N ALA A 207 -6.33 -61.33 -16.82
CA ALA A 207 -7.65 -60.83 -16.40
C ALA A 207 -7.60 -60.07 -15.06
N THR A 208 -6.77 -60.53 -14.11
CA THR A 208 -6.57 -59.86 -12.82
C THR A 208 -5.85 -58.53 -12.98
N LEU A 209 -4.81 -58.47 -13.82
CA LEU A 209 -4.10 -57.22 -14.13
C LEU A 209 -5.02 -56.21 -14.81
N GLU A 210 -5.90 -56.67 -15.71
CA GLU A 210 -6.90 -55.81 -16.34
C GLU A 210 -7.90 -55.24 -15.33
N THR A 211 -8.37 -56.08 -14.40
CA THR A 211 -9.27 -55.64 -13.31
C THR A 211 -8.60 -54.57 -12.44
N LEU A 212 -7.33 -54.80 -12.04
CA LEU A 212 -6.57 -53.82 -11.26
C LEU A 212 -6.39 -52.50 -12.00
N ARG A 213 -6.12 -52.55 -13.31
CA ARG A 213 -6.02 -51.36 -14.17
C ARG A 213 -7.34 -50.57 -14.19
N GLN A 214 -8.47 -51.25 -14.31
CA GLN A 214 -9.80 -50.60 -14.27
C GLN A 214 -10.05 -49.90 -12.93
N GLU A 215 -9.73 -50.54 -11.80
CA GLU A 215 -9.82 -49.90 -10.47
C GLU A 215 -8.90 -48.66 -10.36
N THR A 216 -7.72 -48.70 -10.99
CA THR A 216 -6.82 -47.54 -11.06
C THR A 216 -7.43 -46.39 -11.88
N GLU A 217 -8.09 -46.69 -13.01
CA GLU A 217 -8.81 -45.68 -13.80
C GLU A 217 -9.95 -45.03 -13.01
N GLU A 218 -10.71 -45.80 -12.24
CA GLU A 218 -11.75 -45.26 -11.37
C GLU A 218 -11.18 -44.35 -10.27
N THR A 219 -10.07 -44.77 -9.68
CA THR A 219 -9.32 -43.98 -8.68
C THR A 219 -8.80 -42.69 -9.28
N ALA A 220 -8.23 -42.75 -10.49
CA ALA A 220 -7.77 -41.60 -11.26
C ALA A 220 -8.92 -40.61 -11.51
N ALA A 221 -10.04 -41.08 -12.05
CA ALA A 221 -11.21 -40.26 -12.32
C ALA A 221 -11.76 -39.62 -11.02
N GLY A 222 -11.75 -40.35 -9.91
CA GLY A 222 -12.12 -39.82 -8.60
C GLY A 222 -11.18 -38.70 -8.12
N TRP A 223 -9.87 -38.88 -8.29
CA TRP A 223 -8.87 -37.87 -7.96
C TRP A 223 -9.04 -36.61 -8.83
N ASP A 224 -9.25 -36.77 -10.14
CA ASP A 224 -9.45 -35.65 -11.06
C ASP A 224 -10.69 -34.84 -10.69
N ARG A 225 -11.81 -35.49 -10.38
CA ARG A 225 -13.03 -34.81 -9.89
C ARG A 225 -12.76 -34.01 -8.62
N ARG A 226 -12.07 -34.59 -7.63
CA ARG A 226 -11.72 -33.87 -6.37
C ARG A 226 -10.79 -32.70 -6.62
N ARG A 227 -9.78 -32.88 -7.47
CA ARG A 227 -8.85 -31.81 -7.85
C ARG A 227 -9.58 -30.67 -8.55
N GLN A 228 -10.43 -30.97 -9.54
CA GLN A 228 -11.22 -29.95 -10.23
C GLN A 228 -12.17 -29.22 -9.26
N ALA A 229 -12.80 -29.94 -8.33
CA ALA A 229 -13.63 -29.33 -7.29
C ALA A 229 -12.83 -28.38 -6.38
N LYS A 230 -11.64 -28.80 -5.91
CA LYS A 230 -10.73 -27.95 -5.12
C LYS A 230 -10.31 -26.69 -5.90
N VAL A 231 -9.94 -26.83 -7.17
CA VAL A 231 -9.58 -25.69 -8.05
C VAL A 231 -10.76 -24.73 -8.23
N ARG A 232 -11.96 -25.26 -8.51
CA ARG A 232 -13.19 -24.44 -8.65
C ARG A 232 -13.51 -23.70 -7.35
N GLN A 233 -13.40 -24.36 -6.20
CA GLN A 233 -13.62 -23.74 -4.91
C GLN A 233 -12.59 -22.63 -4.64
N ALA A 234 -11.30 -22.88 -4.90
CA ALA A 234 -10.24 -21.89 -4.74
C ALA A 234 -10.50 -20.66 -5.65
N TYR A 235 -10.89 -20.87 -6.90
CA TYR A 235 -11.24 -19.80 -7.82
C TYR A 235 -12.43 -18.95 -7.32
N VAL A 236 -13.51 -19.59 -6.85
CA VAL A 236 -14.66 -18.87 -6.30
C VAL A 236 -14.28 -18.05 -5.07
N GLN A 237 -13.41 -18.57 -4.20
CA GLN A 237 -12.93 -17.84 -3.03
C GLN A 237 -12.06 -16.64 -3.42
N GLU A 238 -11.15 -16.81 -4.38
CA GLU A 238 -10.32 -15.72 -4.91
C GLU A 238 -11.18 -14.61 -5.52
N CYS A 239 -12.18 -14.95 -6.34
CA CYS A 239 -13.11 -13.96 -6.90
C CYS A 239 -13.87 -13.20 -5.80
N ARG A 240 -14.31 -13.90 -4.74
CA ARG A 240 -14.99 -13.25 -3.60
C ARG A 240 -14.07 -12.32 -2.83
N SER A 241 -12.82 -12.70 -2.61
CA SER A 241 -11.82 -11.85 -1.95
C SER A 241 -11.63 -10.55 -2.72
N ARG A 242 -11.42 -10.63 -4.04
CA ARG A 242 -11.22 -9.45 -4.89
C ARG A 242 -12.43 -8.51 -4.89
N VAL A 243 -13.64 -9.05 -4.97
CA VAL A 243 -14.86 -8.22 -4.88
C VAL A 243 -14.93 -7.53 -3.52
N HIS A 244 -14.60 -8.22 -2.43
CA HIS A 244 -14.62 -7.63 -1.10
C HIS A 244 -13.55 -6.54 -0.91
N GLU A 245 -12.34 -6.78 -1.42
CA GLU A 245 -11.25 -5.79 -1.43
C GLU A 245 -11.63 -4.54 -2.24
N GLU A 246 -12.21 -4.72 -3.42
CA GLU A 246 -12.68 -3.60 -4.26
C GLU A 246 -13.81 -2.82 -3.58
N MET A 247 -14.76 -3.51 -2.95
CA MET A 247 -15.83 -2.85 -2.18
C MET A 247 -15.26 -2.02 -1.03
N ALA A 248 -14.33 -2.57 -0.25
CA ALA A 248 -13.70 -1.87 0.86
C ALA A 248 -12.93 -0.63 0.40
N PHE A 249 -12.22 -0.74 -0.74
CA PHE A 249 -11.55 0.39 -1.38
C PHE A 249 -12.53 1.49 -1.79
N LEU A 250 -13.60 1.14 -2.51
CA LEU A 250 -14.61 2.10 -2.95
C LEU A 250 -15.34 2.78 -1.77
N GLU A 251 -15.66 2.04 -0.71
CA GLU A 251 -16.26 2.61 0.51
C GLU A 251 -15.32 3.62 1.20
N GLN A 252 -14.01 3.36 1.20
CA GLN A 252 -13.03 4.31 1.73
C GLN A 252 -12.95 5.57 0.88
N GLU A 253 -12.87 5.44 -0.45
CA GLU A 253 -12.86 6.58 -1.36
C GLU A 253 -14.13 7.44 -1.24
N MET A 254 -15.30 6.80 -1.12
CA MET A 254 -16.56 7.51 -0.90
C MET A 254 -16.52 8.36 0.37
N ARG A 255 -16.05 7.81 1.50
CA ARG A 255 -15.91 8.57 2.76
C ARG A 255 -14.99 9.77 2.63
N LEU A 256 -13.83 9.61 1.98
CA LEU A 256 -12.89 10.71 1.75
C LEU A 256 -13.50 11.81 0.87
N LEU A 257 -14.25 11.43 -0.17
CA LEU A 257 -14.95 12.40 -1.00
C LEU A 257 -16.05 13.14 -0.23
N GLU A 258 -16.79 12.46 0.63
CA GLU A 258 -17.81 13.06 1.51
C GLU A 258 -17.18 14.08 2.48
N GLU A 259 -16.08 13.73 3.16
CA GLU A 259 -15.35 14.65 4.05
C GLU A 259 -14.84 15.90 3.32
N ASN A 260 -14.30 15.72 2.11
CA ASN A 260 -13.86 16.84 1.26
C ASN A 260 -15.02 17.75 0.86
N LEU A 261 -16.19 17.20 0.54
CA LEU A 261 -17.38 17.98 0.20
C LEU A 261 -17.82 18.86 1.40
N GLU A 262 -17.78 18.32 2.61
CA GLU A 262 -18.09 19.10 3.82
C GLU A 262 -17.08 20.22 4.08
N GLU A 263 -15.79 19.97 3.84
CA GLU A 263 -14.76 21.02 3.92
C GLU A 263 -15.00 22.14 2.90
N TYR A 264 -15.26 21.79 1.63
CA TYR A 264 -15.54 22.77 0.59
C TYR A 264 -16.80 23.60 0.90
N ALA A 265 -17.86 22.98 1.43
CA ALA A 265 -19.08 23.68 1.85
C ALA A 265 -18.80 24.71 2.97
N ARG A 266 -17.98 24.34 3.96
CA ARG A 266 -17.53 25.27 5.01
C ARG A 266 -16.74 26.44 4.44
N ARG A 267 -15.82 26.16 3.50
CA ARG A 267 -15.01 27.19 2.85
C ARG A 267 -15.86 28.16 2.02
N ILE A 268 -16.81 27.66 1.24
CA ILE A 268 -17.75 28.49 0.45
C ILE A 268 -18.55 29.41 1.37
N THR A 269 -19.05 28.89 2.50
CA THR A 269 -19.79 29.69 3.49
C THR A 269 -18.93 30.81 4.07
N ALA A 270 -17.67 30.52 4.44
CA ALA A 270 -16.75 31.50 4.99
C ALA A 270 -16.42 32.62 3.97
N GLU A 271 -16.12 32.27 2.72
CA GLU A 271 -15.82 33.24 1.67
C GLU A 271 -17.03 34.09 1.28
N THR A 272 -18.23 33.50 1.28
CA THR A 272 -19.48 34.24 1.03
C THR A 272 -19.70 35.33 2.10
N ARG A 273 -19.44 35.03 3.37
CA ARG A 273 -19.52 36.02 4.47
C ARG A 273 -18.51 37.14 4.28
N ARG A 274 -17.24 36.81 3.97
CA ARG A 274 -16.19 37.80 3.70
C ARG A 274 -16.58 38.74 2.57
N LEU A 275 -17.10 38.20 1.47
CA LEU A 275 -17.56 38.98 0.33
C LEU A 275 -18.68 39.95 0.72
N SER A 276 -19.62 39.52 1.57
CA SER A 276 -20.68 40.39 2.10
C SER A 276 -20.10 41.57 2.90
N THR A 277 -19.18 41.31 3.82
CA THR A 277 -18.51 42.36 4.62
C THR A 277 -17.76 43.36 3.73
N TYR A 278 -17.06 42.89 2.70
CA TYR A 278 -16.36 43.80 1.78
C TYR A 278 -17.32 44.64 0.95
N ARG A 279 -18.44 44.08 0.49
CA ARG A 279 -19.47 44.84 -0.23
C ARG A 279 -20.09 45.91 0.65
N GLU A 280 -20.40 45.58 1.90
CA GLU A 280 -20.96 46.52 2.86
C GLU A 280 -19.99 47.67 3.13
N ARG A 281 -18.71 47.36 3.41
CA ARG A 281 -17.65 48.38 3.57
C ARG A 281 -17.48 49.26 2.34
N LEU A 282 -17.49 48.66 1.14
CA LEU A 282 -17.40 49.42 -0.11
C LEU A 282 -18.58 50.37 -0.28
N ASN A 283 -19.79 49.93 0.06
CA ASN A 283 -20.99 50.75 0.00
C ASN A 283 -20.95 51.90 1.01
N THR A 284 -20.48 51.65 2.24
CA THR A 284 -20.24 52.72 3.23
C THR A 284 -19.28 53.76 2.69
N LEU A 285 -18.12 53.33 2.18
CA LEU A 285 -17.12 54.23 1.61
C LEU A 285 -17.66 55.05 0.43
N ARG A 286 -18.50 54.45 -0.42
CA ARG A 286 -19.15 55.16 -1.53
C ARG A 286 -20.17 56.18 -1.05
N GLY A 287 -20.91 55.87 0.02
CA GLY A 287 -21.92 56.76 0.60
C GLY A 287 -21.33 57.92 1.41
N THR A 288 -20.16 57.74 2.00
CA THR A 288 -19.47 58.75 2.83
C THR A 288 -18.32 59.45 2.13
N ALA A 289 -18.03 59.13 0.87
CA ALA A 289 -16.99 59.80 0.10
C ALA A 289 -17.34 61.29 -0.01
N PRO A 290 -16.49 62.21 0.50
CA PRO A 290 -16.73 63.63 0.35
C PRO A 290 -16.80 64.00 -1.13
N SER A 291 -17.65 64.98 -1.46
CA SER A 291 -17.71 65.45 -2.85
C SER A 291 -16.40 66.12 -3.23
N GLN A 292 -16.05 66.10 -4.52
CA GLN A 292 -14.90 66.85 -5.03
C GLN A 292 -14.94 68.33 -4.61
N ALA A 293 -16.14 68.91 -4.54
CA ALA A 293 -16.34 70.28 -4.07
C ALA A 293 -15.96 70.47 -2.59
N GLN A 294 -16.25 69.50 -1.72
CA GLN A 294 -15.83 69.53 -0.32
C GLN A 294 -14.30 69.46 -0.19
N HIS A 295 -13.63 68.59 -0.98
CA HIS A 295 -12.17 68.51 -0.97
C HIS A 295 -11.49 69.78 -1.50
N LEU A 296 -12.04 70.40 -2.55
CA LEU A 296 -11.53 71.67 -3.08
C LEU A 296 -11.72 72.80 -2.08
N LYS A 297 -12.88 72.86 -1.42
CA LYS A 297 -13.14 73.84 -0.36
C LYS A 297 -12.14 73.69 0.79
N GLU A 298 -11.88 72.47 1.27
CA GLU A 298 -10.90 72.22 2.34
C GLU A 298 -9.49 72.70 1.94
N LEU A 299 -9.10 72.54 0.67
CA LEU A 299 -7.82 73.03 0.15
C LEU A 299 -7.76 74.56 0.07
N ASP A 300 -8.86 75.21 -0.28
CA ASP A 300 -8.94 76.67 -0.33
C ASP A 300 -8.96 77.26 1.09
N ASP A 301 -9.75 76.69 1.99
CA ASP A 301 -9.79 77.04 3.42
C ASP A 301 -8.39 76.89 4.06
N LEU A 302 -7.61 75.88 3.66
CA LEU A 302 -6.21 75.70 4.10
C LEU A 302 -5.28 76.84 3.65
N LYS A 303 -5.48 77.40 2.47
CA LYS A 303 -4.67 78.51 1.94
C LYS A 303 -5.02 79.84 2.59
N GLU A 304 -6.24 79.97 3.11
CA GLU A 304 -6.72 81.19 3.77
C GLU A 304 -6.28 81.30 5.22
N LEU A 305 -5.63 80.28 5.78
CA LEU A 305 -5.08 80.32 7.13
C LEU A 305 -4.03 81.44 7.28
N PRO A 306 -4.13 82.33 8.30
CA PRO A 306 -3.28 83.53 8.40
C PRO A 306 -1.77 83.26 8.39
N GLU A 307 -1.34 82.13 8.95
CA GLU A 307 0.06 81.74 9.04
C GLU A 307 0.51 80.84 7.89
N VAL A 308 -0.37 80.48 6.96
CA VAL A 308 -0.03 79.66 5.80
C VAL A 308 0.31 80.55 4.62
N ARG A 309 1.51 80.34 4.08
CA ARG A 309 2.01 81.06 2.90
C ARG A 309 1.68 80.31 1.61
N GLU A 310 1.84 79.00 1.63
CA GLU A 310 1.70 78.16 0.45
C GLU A 310 1.28 76.74 0.86
N VAL A 311 0.44 76.11 0.04
CA VAL A 311 0.03 74.71 0.19
C VAL A 311 0.30 73.99 -1.12
N GLN A 312 1.04 72.88 -1.05
CA GLN A 312 1.34 72.01 -2.18
C GLN A 312 0.78 70.60 -1.92
N VAL A 313 0.22 69.96 -2.95
CA VAL A 313 -0.29 68.59 -2.86
C VAL A 313 0.40 67.75 -3.92
N GLN A 314 1.19 66.76 -3.50
CA GLN A 314 1.93 65.90 -4.41
C GLN A 314 2.15 64.52 -3.77
N ASP A 315 2.06 63.46 -4.57
CA ASP A 315 2.43 62.09 -4.19
C ASP A 315 1.80 61.60 -2.86
N GLY A 316 0.52 61.91 -2.65
CA GLY A 316 -0.21 61.53 -1.44
C GLY A 316 0.22 62.28 -0.18
N ARG A 317 0.82 63.46 -0.33
CA ARG A 317 1.22 64.36 0.75
C ARG A 317 0.68 65.75 0.54
N ILE A 318 0.33 66.40 1.64
CA ILE A 318 0.01 67.83 1.71
C ILE A 318 1.19 68.51 2.39
N THR A 319 1.83 69.45 1.71
CA THR A 319 2.94 70.23 2.23
C THR A 319 2.48 71.66 2.45
N VAL A 320 2.55 72.12 3.69
CA VAL A 320 2.16 73.47 4.11
C VAL A 320 3.41 74.25 4.48
N PHE A 321 3.59 75.40 3.84
CA PHE A 321 4.67 76.33 4.15
C PHE A 321 4.10 77.49 4.94
N THR A 322 4.70 77.78 6.10
CA THR A 322 4.19 78.83 6.99
C THR A 322 4.91 80.16 6.80
N ALA A 323 4.25 81.25 7.16
CA ALA A 323 4.91 82.49 7.56
C ALA A 323 5.76 82.27 8.83
N PRO A 324 6.66 83.20 9.21
CA PRO A 324 7.39 83.12 10.47
C PRO A 324 6.43 82.99 11.67
N ILE A 325 6.60 81.93 12.45
CA ILE A 325 5.82 81.66 13.65
C ILE A 325 6.53 82.29 14.85
N HIS A 326 5.73 82.95 15.69
CA HIS A 326 6.18 83.55 16.94
C HIS A 326 5.54 82.79 18.10
N ALA A 327 6.30 82.64 19.19
CA ALA A 327 5.82 82.04 20.42
C ALA A 327 6.14 82.96 21.60
N GLU A 328 5.15 83.13 22.47
CA GLU A 328 5.32 83.88 23.72
C GLU A 328 5.73 82.92 24.84
N TYR A 329 6.81 83.24 25.55
CA TYR A 329 7.27 82.48 26.71
C TYR A 329 7.80 83.44 27.79
N GLU A 330 7.25 83.34 29.00
CA GLU A 330 7.60 84.20 30.14
C GLU A 330 7.50 85.71 29.83
N GLY A 331 6.50 86.11 29.05
CA GLY A 331 6.24 87.51 28.67
C GLY A 331 7.18 88.08 27.62
N ARG A 332 7.98 87.23 26.97
CA ARG A 332 8.86 87.58 25.85
C ARG A 332 8.42 86.85 24.59
N GLU A 333 8.55 87.51 23.46
CA GLU A 333 8.22 86.93 22.16
C GLU A 333 9.48 86.40 21.47
N PHE A 334 9.44 85.17 21.00
CA PHE A 334 10.53 84.51 20.28
C PHE A 334 10.10 84.21 18.85
N CYS A 335 10.91 84.62 17.88
CA CYS A 335 10.72 84.25 16.49
C CYS A 335 11.28 82.84 16.26
N LEU A 336 10.38 81.87 16.06
CA LEU A 336 10.74 80.47 15.84
C LEU A 336 11.01 80.17 14.37
N GLY A 337 10.78 81.13 13.47
CA GLY A 337 11.01 80.99 12.03
C GLY A 337 9.81 80.41 11.26
N SER A 338 9.99 80.24 9.96
CA SER A 338 9.04 79.59 9.05
C SER A 338 9.26 78.09 8.94
N TYR A 339 8.17 77.35 8.71
CA TYR A 339 8.17 75.89 8.70
C TYR A 339 7.67 75.30 7.38
N ARG A 340 8.17 74.11 7.05
CA ARG A 340 7.58 73.18 6.08
C ARG A 340 6.95 72.00 6.82
N ILE A 341 5.63 71.93 6.82
CA ILE A 341 4.84 70.87 7.44
C ILE A 341 4.40 69.91 6.34
N GLU A 342 4.87 68.67 6.38
CA GLU A 342 4.49 67.60 5.47
C GLU A 342 3.52 66.64 6.17
N ILE A 343 2.33 66.50 5.62
CA ILE A 343 1.27 65.62 6.12
C ILE A 343 1.04 64.51 5.08
N SER A 344 1.36 63.27 5.45
CA SER A 344 1.06 62.10 4.62
C SER A 344 -0.39 61.67 4.81
N LEU A 345 -1.09 61.36 3.71
CA LEU A 345 -2.43 60.76 3.77
C LEU A 345 -2.45 59.38 4.46
N ALA A 346 -1.27 58.77 4.65
CA ALA A 346 -1.10 57.54 5.43
C ALA A 346 -0.91 57.77 6.94
N GLY A 347 -0.89 59.03 7.41
CA GLY A 347 -0.85 59.38 8.84
C GLY A 347 0.51 59.80 9.42
N ASP A 348 1.56 59.96 8.61
CA ASP A 348 2.86 60.49 9.08
C ASP A 348 2.93 62.01 8.93
N ILE A 349 3.57 62.69 9.90
CA ILE A 349 3.77 64.14 9.88
C ILE A 349 5.23 64.47 10.09
N ARG A 350 5.77 65.35 9.23
CA ARG A 350 7.12 65.92 9.37
C ARG A 350 7.08 67.43 9.38
N ILE A 351 7.89 68.07 10.22
CA ILE A 351 7.89 69.52 10.37
C ILE A 351 9.32 70.03 10.39
N TRP A 352 9.72 70.75 9.35
CA TRP A 352 11.09 71.25 9.19
C TRP A 352 11.13 72.76 9.35
N ASN A 353 12.09 73.28 10.11
CA ASN A 353 12.29 74.72 10.22
C ASN A 353 13.20 75.19 9.08
N LEU A 354 12.76 76.21 8.37
CA LEU A 354 13.41 76.69 7.15
C LEU A 354 14.35 77.88 7.40
N THR A 355 14.25 78.55 8.54
CA THR A 355 14.91 79.86 8.75
C THR A 355 15.65 79.99 10.07
N SER A 356 15.17 79.35 11.15
CA SER A 356 15.66 79.58 12.51
C SER A 356 15.90 78.27 13.27
N ALA A 357 16.35 77.21 12.61
CA ALA A 357 16.69 75.95 13.27
C ALA A 357 17.89 76.10 14.21
N VAL A 358 17.86 75.45 15.38
CA VAL A 358 18.98 75.43 16.35
C VAL A 358 19.66 74.07 16.28
N GLY A 359 20.74 73.97 15.50
CA GLY A 359 21.45 72.72 15.27
C GLY A 359 20.56 71.69 14.57
N ALA A 360 20.29 70.56 15.23
CA ALA A 360 19.41 69.50 14.71
C ALA A 360 17.93 69.64 15.13
N TYR A 361 17.60 70.74 15.83
CA TYR A 361 16.26 70.99 16.37
C TYR A 361 15.54 72.04 15.54
N ASP A 362 14.44 71.63 14.92
CA ASP A 362 13.55 72.51 14.15
C ASP A 362 12.68 73.37 15.07
N HIS A 363 12.39 72.89 16.28
CA HIS A 363 11.56 73.53 17.31
C HIS A 363 11.93 72.93 18.68
N PRO A 364 11.63 73.58 19.82
CA PRO A 364 11.82 72.99 21.15
C PRO A 364 11.31 71.55 21.30
N HIS A 365 10.26 71.18 20.53
CA HIS A 365 9.63 69.85 20.53
C HIS A 365 9.80 69.05 19.23
N ILE A 366 10.65 69.51 18.30
CA ILE A 366 10.87 68.85 17.01
C ILE A 366 12.36 68.60 16.78
N TYR A 367 12.70 67.35 16.52
CA TYR A 367 14.07 66.93 16.22
C TYR A 367 14.12 66.25 14.86
N GLN A 368 14.92 66.80 13.94
CA GLN A 368 15.08 66.29 12.57
C GLN A 368 13.74 66.00 11.88
N GLY A 369 12.85 66.98 11.91
CA GLY A 369 11.55 66.88 11.28
C GLY A 369 10.52 66.06 12.05
N ARG A 370 10.85 65.42 13.19
CA ARG A 370 9.93 64.54 13.93
C ARG A 370 9.34 65.25 15.16
N PRO A 371 8.07 65.66 15.12
CA PRO A 371 7.44 66.30 16.28
C PRO A 371 7.17 65.29 17.41
N CYS A 372 7.41 65.72 18.65
CA CYS A 372 6.90 65.02 19.82
C CYS A 372 5.48 65.52 20.13
N LEU A 373 4.48 64.92 19.49
CA LEU A 373 3.09 65.39 19.56
C LEU A 373 2.38 65.07 20.89
N GLY A 374 2.99 64.28 21.77
CA GLY A 374 2.38 63.87 23.05
C GLY A 374 0.95 63.32 22.87
N ASN A 375 0.02 63.85 23.66
CA ASN A 375 -1.40 63.47 23.63
C ASN A 375 -2.13 63.92 22.35
N ALA A 376 -1.59 64.86 21.57
CA ALA A 376 -2.22 65.35 20.35
C ALA A 376 -2.16 64.32 19.20
N ARG A 377 -1.31 63.29 19.32
CA ARG A 377 -1.09 62.27 18.27
C ARG A 377 -2.37 61.56 17.83
N GLU A 378 -3.24 61.19 18.77
CA GLU A 378 -4.49 60.48 18.47
C GLU A 378 -5.50 61.38 17.76
N GLY A 379 -5.67 62.61 18.25
CA GLY A 379 -6.52 63.62 17.61
C GLY A 379 -6.05 63.94 16.19
N ILE A 380 -4.74 64.08 16.00
CA ILE A 380 -4.12 64.29 14.69
C ILE A 380 -4.40 63.11 13.74
N ALA A 381 -4.22 61.87 14.20
CA ALA A 381 -4.49 60.69 13.36
C ALA A 381 -5.97 60.60 12.94
N LYS A 382 -6.89 60.98 13.84
CA LYS A 382 -8.32 61.07 13.56
C LYS A 382 -8.61 62.12 12.48
N LEU A 383 -8.07 63.33 12.61
CA LEU A 383 -8.27 64.41 11.63
C LEU A 383 -7.76 64.02 10.24
N ILE A 384 -6.64 63.30 10.14
CA ILE A 384 -6.14 62.75 8.87
C ILE A 384 -7.12 61.72 8.30
N GLY A 385 -7.62 60.79 9.12
CA GLY A 385 -8.58 59.76 8.68
C GLY A 385 -9.94 60.31 8.25
N GLU A 386 -10.33 61.47 8.79
CA GLU A 386 -11.56 62.19 8.45
C GLU A 386 -11.36 63.24 7.34
N TYR A 387 -10.15 63.37 6.79
CA TYR A 387 -9.78 64.37 5.76
C TYR A 387 -10.03 65.83 6.20
N GLN A 388 -9.93 66.12 7.50
CA GLN A 388 -10.12 67.45 8.10
C GLN A 388 -8.77 68.17 8.23
N PHE A 389 -8.15 68.48 7.10
CA PHE A 389 -6.80 69.02 7.06
C PHE A 389 -6.70 70.46 7.57
N VAL A 390 -7.74 71.27 7.42
CA VAL A 390 -7.78 72.63 7.97
C VAL A 390 -7.63 72.58 9.49
N ALA A 391 -8.47 71.78 10.15
CA ALA A 391 -8.42 71.59 11.59
C ALA A 391 -7.08 70.99 12.04
N LEU A 392 -6.54 70.03 11.28
CA LEU A 392 -5.22 69.46 11.55
C LEU A 392 -4.11 70.52 11.51
N VAL A 393 -4.08 71.37 10.48
CA VAL A 393 -3.07 72.42 10.34
C VAL A 393 -3.22 73.45 11.44
N TYR A 394 -4.45 73.82 11.83
CA TYR A 394 -4.67 74.65 13.03
C TYR A 394 -4.03 74.06 14.29
N VAL A 395 -4.25 72.78 14.55
CA VAL A 395 -3.67 72.08 15.72
C VAL A 395 -2.14 72.07 15.64
N ILE A 396 -1.56 71.89 14.44
CA ILE A 396 -0.11 71.92 14.26
C ILE A 396 0.44 73.35 14.46
N LEU A 397 -0.23 74.37 13.93
CA LEU A 397 0.16 75.77 14.11
C LEU A 397 0.09 76.17 15.59
N ASP A 398 -0.96 75.76 16.30
CA ASP A 398 -1.09 75.96 17.75
C ASP A 398 0.02 75.26 18.54
N PHE A 399 0.35 74.02 18.15
CA PHE A 399 1.50 73.27 18.70
C PHE A 399 2.83 74.00 18.46
N LEU A 400 3.02 74.65 17.32
CA LEU A 400 4.23 75.43 17.01
C LEU A 400 4.29 76.76 17.76
N LYS A 401 3.16 77.33 18.16
CA LYS A 401 3.09 78.57 18.95
C LYS A 401 3.21 78.32 20.46
N THR A 402 2.82 77.13 20.91
CA THR A 402 2.78 76.79 22.32
C THR A 402 4.06 76.07 22.74
N VAL A 403 4.89 76.74 23.54
CA VAL A 403 6.11 76.14 24.08
C VAL A 403 5.97 75.92 25.59
N ASN A 404 6.02 74.65 25.99
CA ASN A 404 6.05 74.26 27.40
C ASN A 404 7.47 73.79 27.79
N SER A 405 7.99 74.35 28.88
CA SER A 405 9.34 74.06 29.39
C SER A 405 9.48 72.70 30.08
N LYS A 406 8.38 72.04 30.42
CA LYS A 406 8.40 70.73 31.10
C LYS A 406 8.99 69.62 30.24
N ASP A 407 8.79 69.66 28.93
CA ASP A 407 9.09 68.55 28.03
C ASP A 407 9.92 68.94 26.79
N TRP A 408 10.43 70.19 26.73
CA TRP A 408 11.22 70.61 25.57
C TRP A 408 12.58 69.92 25.52
N ARG A 409 13.09 69.70 24.32
CA ARG A 409 14.43 69.12 24.11
C ARG A 409 15.52 70.19 24.15
N VAL A 410 15.19 71.38 23.65
CA VAL A 410 16.05 72.56 23.64
C VAL A 410 15.22 73.76 24.14
N PRO A 411 15.71 74.52 25.13
CA PRO A 411 15.05 75.72 25.62
C PRO A 411 14.77 76.75 24.52
N ILE A 412 13.61 77.42 24.59
CA ILE A 412 13.20 78.42 23.59
C ILE A 412 14.17 79.62 23.50
N VAL A 413 14.93 79.90 24.57
CA VAL A 413 15.90 81.01 24.65
C VAL A 413 17.05 80.91 23.65
N TYR A 414 17.22 79.76 22.99
CA TYR A 414 18.18 79.60 21.89
C TYR A 414 17.65 80.12 20.54
N TRP A 415 16.36 80.43 20.45
CA TRP A 415 15.77 81.14 19.31
C TRP A 415 15.85 82.65 19.51
N GLN A 416 15.76 83.40 18.42
CA GLN A 416 15.91 84.85 18.46
C GLN A 416 14.71 85.51 19.17
N GLU A 417 14.98 86.20 20.27
CA GLU A 417 14.01 87.08 20.92
C GLU A 417 13.66 88.23 19.95
N SER A 418 12.37 88.37 19.65
CA SER A 418 11.86 89.48 18.85
C SER A 418 12.05 90.76 19.66
N ARG A 419 12.86 91.70 19.15
CA ARG A 419 12.96 93.02 19.77
C ARG A 419 11.64 93.75 19.52
N SER A 420 10.83 93.87 20.57
CA SER A 420 9.60 94.69 20.61
C SER A 420 9.84 96.13 20.19
#